data_AF-A0A7X1ZKD2-F1
#
_entry.id   AF-A0A7X1ZKD2-F1
#
_cell.length_a   1.000
_cell.length_b   1.000
_cell.length_c   1.000
_cell.angle_alpha   90.00
_cell.angle_beta   90.00
_cell.angle_gamma   90.00
#
_symmetry.space_group_name_H-M   'P 1'
#
loop_
_entity.id
_entity.type
_entity.pdbx_description
1 polymer ?
#
loop_
_entity_poly.entity_id
_entity_poly.type
_entity_poly.pdbx_seq_one_letter_code
_entity_poly.pdbx_strand_id
1 'polypeptide(L)' 'MNARERVKRALTFSYPDRVPRDLWTLPLALNEYQKEVDVILKRFPIDIERAEYSPPLENYTKGDPYEVGV' A
#
# COMPACT_ATOMS: atom_id res chain seq x y z
N MET A 1 0.90 -21.00 1.03
CA MET A 1 0.02 -20.09 1.81
C MET A 1 -0.32 -18.88 0.97
N ASN A 2 -1.55 -18.37 1.00
CA ASN A 2 -1.88 -17.11 0.31
C ASN A 2 -1.49 -15.88 1.17
N ALA A 3 -1.51 -14.69 0.59
CA ALA A 3 -1.15 -13.43 1.26
C ALA A 3 -1.95 -13.20 2.56
N ARG A 4 -3.28 -13.33 2.49
CA ARG A 4 -4.19 -13.11 3.63
C ARG A 4 -3.90 -14.04 4.79
N GLU A 5 -3.73 -15.34 4.52
CA GLU A 5 -3.42 -16.34 5.55
C GLU A 5 -2.04 -16.11 6.18
N ARG A 6 -1.08 -15.66 5.38
CA ARG A 6 0.27 -15.31 5.86
C ARG A 6 0.24 -14.15 6.83
N VAL A 7 -0.47 -13.07 6.49
CA VAL A 7 -0.65 -11.91 7.38
C VAL A 7 -1.35 -12.32 8.67
N LYS A 8 -2.46 -13.07 8.59
CA LYS A 8 -3.18 -13.55 9.77
C LYS A 8 -2.30 -14.36 10.71
N ARG A 9 -1.55 -15.33 10.17
CA ARG A 9 -0.64 -16.18 10.98
C ARG A 9 0.53 -15.39 11.57
N ALA A 10 1.03 -14.38 10.87
CA ALA A 10 2.05 -13.50 11.43
C ALA A 10 1.51 -12.72 12.63
N LEU A 11 0.29 -12.16 12.53
CA LEU A 11 -0.36 -11.42 13.61
C LEU A 11 -0.71 -12.29 14.82
N THR A 12 -1.00 -13.58 14.61
CA THR A 12 -1.33 -14.53 15.68
C THR A 12 -0.14 -15.39 16.13
N PHE A 13 1.08 -15.06 15.69
CA PHE A 13 2.31 -15.82 16.00
C PHE A 13 2.22 -17.32 15.67
N SER A 14 1.48 -17.66 14.62
CA SER A 14 1.17 -19.03 14.19
C SER A 14 2.02 -19.46 12.99
N TYR A 15 3.34 -19.47 13.14
CA TYR A 15 4.32 -20.01 12.18
C TYR A 15 3.96 -19.80 10.69
N PRO A 16 3.96 -18.55 10.18
CA PRO A 16 3.75 -18.30 8.75
C PRO A 16 4.91 -18.90 7.93
N ASP A 17 4.66 -19.18 6.64
CA ASP A 17 5.68 -19.74 5.73
C ASP A 17 6.84 -18.75 5.48
N ARG A 18 6.60 -17.45 5.64
CA ARG A 18 7.59 -16.38 5.74
C ARG A 18 6.97 -15.13 6.38
N VAL A 19 7.79 -14.15 6.76
CA VAL A 19 7.31 -12.82 7.17
C VAL A 19 6.54 -12.16 6.01
N PRO A 20 5.35 -11.57 6.24
CA PRO A 20 4.63 -10.77 5.24
C PRO A 20 5.50 -9.62 4.71
N ARG A 21 5.36 -9.31 3.42
CA ARG A 21 6.13 -8.28 2.73
C ARG A 21 5.20 -7.18 2.22
N ASP A 22 5.73 -5.98 2.25
CA ASP A 22 5.17 -4.80 1.60
C ASP A 22 6.32 -4.04 0.90
N LEU A 23 5.98 -3.20 -0.06
CA LEU A 23 6.93 -2.36 -0.77
C LEU A 23 6.39 -0.93 -0.81
N TRP A 24 7.01 -0.06 -0.03
CA TRP A 24 6.77 1.37 -0.15
C TRP A 24 7.50 1.91 -1.39
N THR A 25 6.75 2.44 -2.35
CA THR A 25 7.28 3.00 -3.59
C THR A 25 7.15 4.51 -3.63
N LEU A 26 8.18 5.17 -4.18
CA LEU A 26 8.09 6.58 -4.54
C LEU A 26 7.37 6.74 -5.89
N PRO A 27 6.56 7.79 -6.10
CA PRO A 27 5.92 8.04 -7.39
C PRO A 27 6.91 8.07 -8.56
N LEU A 28 8.12 8.63 -8.36
CA LEU A 28 9.18 8.65 -9.37
C LEU A 28 9.57 7.24 -9.84
N ALA A 29 9.60 6.25 -8.94
CA ALA A 29 9.95 4.88 -9.28
C ALA A 29 8.90 4.25 -10.21
N LEU A 30 7.62 4.55 -10.00
CA LEU A 30 6.53 4.07 -10.85
C LEU A 30 6.50 4.81 -12.19
N ASN A 31 6.78 6.12 -12.18
CA ASN A 31 6.75 6.94 -13.40
C ASN A 31 7.89 6.59 -14.37
N GLU A 32 9.11 6.37 -13.85
CA GLU A 32 10.32 6.21 -14.68
C GLU A 32 10.79 4.74 -14.80
N TYR A 33 10.49 3.89 -13.82
CA TYR A 33 11.08 2.56 -13.66
C TYR A 33 10.04 1.46 -13.43
N GLN A 34 8.86 1.58 -14.03
CA GLN A 34 7.77 0.62 -13.83
C GLN A 34 8.17 -0.83 -14.12
N LYS A 35 8.99 -1.06 -15.16
CA LYS A 35 9.40 -2.42 -15.56
C LYS A 35 10.28 -3.09 -14.51
N GLU A 36 11.18 -2.33 -13.92
CA GLU A 36 12.05 -2.78 -12.84
C GLU A 36 11.24 -3.07 -11.58
N VAL A 37 10.27 -2.21 -11.26
CA VAL A 37 9.32 -2.44 -10.16
C VAL A 37 8.52 -3.73 -10.40
N ASP A 38 8.03 -3.98 -11.61
CA ASP A 38 7.30 -5.20 -11.95
C ASP A 38 8.18 -6.47 -11.78
N VAL A 39 9.46 -6.39 -12.16
CA VAL A 39 10.42 -7.48 -11.94
C VAL A 39 10.61 -7.75 -10.45
N ILE A 40 10.70 -6.71 -9.62
CA ILE A 40 10.78 -6.83 -8.17
C ILE A 40 9.51 -7.48 -7.63
N LEU A 41 8.32 -7.00 -8.01
CA LEU A 41 7.04 -7.52 -7.54
C LEU A 41 6.79 -8.96 -7.97
N LYS A 42 7.26 -9.36 -9.16
CA LYS A 42 7.20 -10.74 -9.62
C LYS A 42 8.08 -11.67 -8.78
N ARG A 43 9.27 -11.20 -8.38
CA ARG A 43 10.20 -11.97 -7.54
C ARG A 43 9.81 -11.94 -6.06
N PHE A 44 9.21 -10.85 -5.61
CA PHE A 44 8.82 -10.58 -4.23
C PHE A 44 7.37 -10.07 -4.18
N PRO A 45 6.37 -10.97 -4.25
CA PRO A 45 4.96 -10.57 -4.20
C PRO A 45 4.61 -9.89 -2.86
N ILE A 46 3.78 -8.85 -2.93
CA ILE A 46 3.23 -8.14 -1.77
C ILE A 46 2.17 -9.00 -1.06
N ASP A 47 2.08 -8.85 0.26
CA ASP A 47 1.07 -9.53 1.08
C ASP A 47 0.03 -8.57 1.68
N ILE A 48 0.36 -7.28 1.69
CA ILE A 48 -0.44 -6.22 2.28
C ILE A 48 -0.98 -5.36 1.13
N GLU A 49 -2.27 -5.09 1.18
CA GLU A 49 -3.00 -4.27 0.21
C GLU A 49 -3.82 -3.25 1.01
N ARG A 50 -4.18 -2.13 0.37
CA ARG A 50 -5.16 -1.21 0.93
C ARG A 50 -6.56 -1.83 0.92
N ALA A 51 -7.41 -1.42 1.84
CA ALA A 51 -8.84 -1.72 1.77
C ALA A 51 -9.42 -1.11 0.47
N GLU A 52 -10.35 -1.84 -0.16
CA GLU A 52 -11.19 -1.29 -1.22
C GLU A 52 -12.17 -0.29 -0.61
N TYR A 53 -11.66 0.92 -0.33
CA TYR A 53 -12.43 2.00 0.24
C TYR A 53 -12.14 3.27 -0.55
N SER A 54 -13.17 3.77 -1.22
CA SER A 54 -13.20 5.10 -1.81
C SER A 54 -14.00 5.99 -0.87
N PRO A 55 -13.35 6.84 -0.04
CA PRO A 55 -14.10 7.78 0.78
C PRO A 55 -14.98 8.66 -0.13
N PRO A 56 -16.21 9.00 0.30
CA PRO A 56 -17.01 9.98 -0.43
C PRO A 56 -16.19 11.28 -0.54
N LEU A 57 -16.16 11.89 -1.71
CA LEU A 57 -15.46 13.16 -1.95
C LEU A 57 -16.16 14.37 -1.28
N GLU A 58 -17.15 14.10 -0.43
CA GLU A 58 -17.97 15.11 0.22
C GLU A 58 -17.24 15.63 1.47
N ASN A 59 -17.11 16.95 1.55
CA ASN A 59 -16.49 17.70 2.66
C ASN A 59 -14.95 17.72 2.72
N TYR A 60 -14.24 17.64 1.60
CA TYR A 60 -12.91 18.25 1.60
C TYR A 60 -13.08 19.75 1.81
N THR A 61 -12.74 20.25 3.00
CA THR A 61 -12.63 21.68 3.27
C THR A 61 -11.69 22.27 2.22
N LYS A 62 -12.25 23.09 1.34
CA LYS A 62 -11.50 23.87 0.37
C LYS A 62 -11.17 25.20 1.04
N GLY A 63 -9.89 25.51 1.14
CA GLY A 63 -9.40 26.80 1.63
C GLY A 63 -8.34 27.32 0.68
N ASP A 64 -8.24 28.64 0.56
CA ASP A 64 -7.09 29.26 -0.08
C ASP A 64 -5.95 29.32 0.96
N PRO A 65 -4.77 28.72 0.71
CA PRO A 65 -3.64 28.78 1.63
C PRO A 65 -3.12 30.20 1.87
N TYR A 66 -3.54 31.18 1.06
CA TYR A 66 -3.17 32.59 1.19
C TYR A 66 -4.25 33.47 1.84
N GLU A 67 -5.43 32.92 2.14
CA GLU A 67 -6.49 33.65 2.84
C GLU A 67 -6.58 33.18 4.30
N VAL A 68 -6.88 34.10 5.22
CA VAL A 68 -7.12 33.75 6.62
C VAL A 68 -8.48 33.05 6.71
N GLY A 69 -8.49 31.82 7.20
CA GLY A 69 -9.74 31.08 7.44
C GLY A 69 -10.63 31.76 8.48
N VAL A 70 -11.95 31.76 8.24
CA VAL A 70 -12.99 32.22 9.18
C VAL A 70 -13.52 31.05 10.00
#